data_AF-A0A940QJW2-F1
#
_entry.id   AF-A0A940QJW2-F1
#
_cell.length_a   1.000
_cell.length_b   1.000
_cell.length_c   1.000
_cell.angle_alpha   90.00
_cell.angle_beta   90.00
_cell.angle_gamma   90.00
#
_symmetry.space_group_name_H-M   'P 1'
#
loop_
_entity.id
_entity.type
_entity.pdbx_description
1 polymer ?
#
loop_
_entity_poly.entity_id
_entity_poly.type
_entity_poly.pdbx_seq_one_letter_code
_entity_poly.pdbx_strand_id
1 'polypeptide(L)'
;MFTELTKQYYRFECGGSVISLRYDMTAFLRLEERGIAYTDIFGERITGAVLCEFLRVGGYSERSKPSGVSKPSGVSKPSGVSKPDEPELILHEVGGKALWEHIRAAVQLALPVRDPLIIDVPEEHSGEPDMKQLRGMICDIMRKPEEFFWSSTMRELVERWTAFAVAKGYMKKPERMQMYDTEGME
;
A
#
# COMPACT_ATOMS: atom_id res chain seq x y z
N MET A 1 2.78 17.65 19.67
CA MET A 1 3.08 17.97 18.26
C MET A 1 2.97 16.66 17.51
N PHE A 2 1.92 16.46 16.70
CA PHE A 2 1.81 15.24 15.89
C PHE A 2 2.70 15.43 14.67
N THR A 3 3.83 14.73 14.63
CA THR A 3 4.70 14.67 13.46
C THR A 3 3.88 14.19 12.27
N GLU A 4 3.90 14.96 11.18
CA GLU A 4 3.26 14.56 9.94
C GLU A 4 4.01 13.34 9.39
N LEU A 5 3.36 12.17 9.36
CA LEU A 5 3.98 10.96 8.82
C LEU A 5 4.29 11.20 7.35
N THR A 6 5.57 11.13 6.99
CA THR A 6 6.02 11.21 5.60
C THR A 6 5.39 10.09 4.80
N LYS A 7 4.74 10.42 3.68
CA LYS A 7 4.15 9.43 2.78
C LYS A 7 5.22 8.48 2.26
N GLN A 8 5.15 7.21 2.64
CA GLN A 8 6.02 6.16 2.14
C GLN A 8 5.50 5.59 0.82
N TYR A 9 6.43 5.32 -0.10
CA TYR A 9 6.20 4.70 -1.40
C TYR A 9 7.16 3.52 -1.54
N TYR A 10 6.66 2.41 -2.08
CA TYR A 10 7.51 1.33 -2.56
C TYR A 10 8.00 1.66 -3.97
N ARG A 11 9.27 1.41 -4.28
CA ARG A 11 9.84 1.71 -5.61
C ARG A 11 10.64 0.55 -6.16
N PHE A 12 10.53 0.31 -7.45
CA PHE A 12 11.35 -0.67 -8.18
C PHE A 12 11.58 -0.21 -9.63
N GLU A 13 12.62 -0.74 -10.27
CA GLU A 13 12.97 -0.41 -11.66
C GLU A 13 12.36 -1.41 -12.65
N CYS A 14 11.86 -0.91 -13.78
CA CYS A 14 11.30 -1.70 -14.88
C CYS A 14 11.54 -0.98 -16.21
N GLY A 15 12.21 -1.62 -17.17
CA GLY A 15 12.39 -1.07 -18.52
C GLY A 15 13.04 0.33 -18.56
N GLY A 16 13.96 0.61 -17.63
CA GLY A 16 14.60 1.93 -17.50
C GLY A 16 13.71 3.04 -16.90
N SER A 17 12.55 2.68 -16.34
CA SER A 17 11.66 3.56 -15.58
C SER A 17 11.62 3.14 -14.11
N VAL A 18 11.33 4.09 -13.21
CA VAL A 18 11.08 3.80 -11.79
C VAL A 18 9.58 3.76 -11.55
N ILE A 19 9.07 2.62 -11.11
CA ILE A 19 7.68 2.43 -10.73
C ILE A 19 7.55 2.74 -9.24
N SER A 20 6.62 3.64 -8.87
CA SER A 20 6.29 3.95 -7.48
C SER A 20 4.90 3.42 -7.13
N LEU A 21 4.80 2.58 -6.09
CA LEU A 21 3.56 2.00 -5.61
C LEU A 21 3.20 2.55 -4.23
N ARG A 22 1.91 2.86 -4.04
CA ARG A 22 1.32 3.20 -2.74
C ARG A 22 -0.15 2.80 -2.72
N TYR A 23 -0.53 1.99 -1.74
CA TYR A 23 -1.90 1.52 -1.55
C TYR A 23 -2.54 2.28 -0.39
N ASP A 24 -3.17 3.41 -0.70
CA ASP A 24 -4.02 4.14 0.24
C ASP A 24 -5.45 3.57 0.29
N MET A 25 -6.31 4.13 1.14
CA MET A 25 -7.69 3.67 1.26
C MET A 25 -8.47 3.79 -0.07
N THR A 26 -8.17 4.80 -0.91
CA THR A 26 -8.75 4.90 -2.25
C THR A 26 -8.31 3.74 -3.15
N ALA A 27 -7.05 3.35 -3.12
CA ALA A 27 -6.55 2.22 -3.90
C ALA A 27 -7.24 0.90 -3.49
N PHE A 28 -7.43 0.67 -2.17
CA PHE A 28 -8.14 -0.51 -1.69
C PHE A 28 -9.63 -0.51 -2.06
N LEU A 29 -10.32 0.63 -1.95
CA LEU A 29 -11.71 0.74 -2.39
C LEU A 29 -11.88 0.39 -3.86
N ARG A 30 -10.96 0.87 -4.73
CA ARG A 30 -10.99 0.57 -6.16
C ARG A 30 -10.75 -0.91 -6.48
N LEU A 31 -10.04 -1.64 -5.62
CA LEU A 31 -9.89 -3.10 -5.76
C LEU A 31 -11.19 -3.80 -5.40
N GLU A 32 -11.80 -3.41 -4.29
CA GLU A 32 -13.08 -3.98 -3.84
C GLU A 32 -14.21 -3.74 -4.87
N GLU A 33 -14.28 -2.55 -5.46
CA GLU A 33 -15.23 -2.23 -6.57
C GLU A 33 -15.07 -3.17 -7.77
N ARG A 34 -13.90 -3.80 -7.92
CA ARG A 34 -13.57 -4.77 -8.97
C ARG A 34 -13.69 -6.23 -8.49
N GLY A 35 -14.15 -6.45 -7.27
CA GLY A 35 -14.27 -7.77 -6.65
C GLY A 35 -12.93 -8.40 -6.28
N ILE A 36 -11.88 -7.59 -6.09
CA ILE A 36 -10.55 -8.04 -5.71
C ILE A 36 -10.30 -7.58 -4.27
N ALA A 37 -10.02 -8.53 -3.38
CA ALA A 37 -9.64 -8.21 -2.02
C ALA A 37 -8.13 -7.90 -1.97
N TYR A 38 -7.70 -6.98 -1.09
CA TYR A 38 -6.27 -6.76 -0.91
C TYR A 38 -5.54 -8.02 -0.40
N THR A 39 -6.26 -8.95 0.23
CA THR A 39 -5.74 -10.23 0.74
C THR A 39 -5.39 -11.20 -0.38
N ASP A 40 -5.96 -11.04 -1.59
CA ASP A 40 -5.69 -11.90 -2.75
C ASP A 40 -4.21 -11.92 -3.13
N ILE A 41 -3.47 -10.84 -2.85
CA ILE A 41 -2.02 -10.77 -3.10
C ILE A 41 -1.20 -11.72 -2.21
N PHE A 42 -1.76 -12.15 -1.08
CA PHE A 42 -1.11 -13.08 -0.15
C PHE A 42 -1.51 -14.53 -0.38
N GLY A 43 -2.44 -14.80 -1.31
CA GLY A 43 -2.82 -16.17 -1.67
C GLY A 43 -1.70 -16.97 -2.34
N GLU A 44 -1.89 -18.29 -2.41
CA GLU A 44 -0.93 -19.20 -3.05
C GLU A 44 -0.87 -19.05 -4.58
N ARG A 45 -1.94 -18.54 -5.19
CA ARG A 45 -2.07 -18.38 -6.64
C ARG A 45 -2.66 -17.01 -6.95
N ILE A 46 -2.00 -16.29 -7.85
CA ILE A 46 -2.47 -15.01 -8.38
C ILE A 46 -2.35 -15.01 -9.90
N THR A 47 -3.34 -14.45 -10.58
CA THR A 47 -3.36 -14.37 -12.05
C THR A 47 -2.68 -13.08 -12.52
N GLY A 48 -2.18 -13.08 -13.76
CA GLY A 48 -1.64 -11.88 -14.39
C GLY A 48 -2.65 -10.73 -14.45
N ALA A 49 -3.93 -11.03 -14.69
CA ALA A 49 -5.01 -10.03 -14.68
C ALA A 49 -5.13 -9.33 -13.33
N VAL A 50 -5.11 -10.08 -12.23
CA VAL A 50 -5.15 -9.50 -10.87
C VAL A 50 -3.92 -8.64 -10.60
N LEU A 51 -2.71 -9.11 -10.98
CA LEU A 51 -1.49 -8.31 -10.85
C LEU A 51 -1.58 -6.97 -11.62
N CYS A 52 -2.14 -6.99 -12.82
CA CYS A 52 -2.39 -5.77 -13.58
C CYS A 52 -3.38 -4.84 -12.88
N GLU A 53 -4.43 -5.36 -12.24
CA GLU A 53 -5.35 -4.51 -11.46
C GLU A 53 -4.67 -3.87 -10.25
N PHE A 54 -3.83 -4.61 -9.53
CA PHE A 54 -3.02 -4.04 -8.44
C PHE A 54 -2.12 -2.91 -8.93
N LEU A 55 -1.44 -3.09 -10.08
CA LEU A 55 -0.66 -2.02 -10.70
C LEU A 55 -1.50 -0.80 -11.08
N ARG A 56 -2.71 -0.99 -11.63
CA ARG A 56 -3.58 0.13 -12.04
C ARG A 56 -4.03 0.99 -10.87
N VAL A 57 -4.32 0.38 -9.72
CA VAL A 57 -4.85 1.12 -8.55
C VAL A 57 -3.75 1.70 -7.68
N GLY A 58 -2.61 1.02 -7.55
CA GLY A 58 -1.55 1.38 -6.62
C GLY A 58 -0.37 2.09 -7.27
N GLY A 59 -0.27 2.03 -8.61
CA GLY A 59 0.85 2.58 -9.37
C GLY A 59 0.68 4.04 -9.75
N TYR A 60 1.59 4.88 -9.28
CA TYR A 60 1.90 6.17 -9.91
C TYR A 60 3.22 5.99 -10.69
N SER A 61 3.10 5.76 -12.00
CA SER A 61 4.24 5.72 -12.91
C SER A 61 4.65 7.17 -13.22
N GLU A 62 5.65 7.71 -12.52
CA GLU A 62 6.39 8.85 -13.06
C GLU A 62 7.32 8.31 -14.15
N ARG A 63 6.77 8.04 -15.34
CA ARG A 63 7.59 7.89 -16.54
C ARG A 63 8.25 9.25 -16.80
N SER A 64 9.46 9.45 -16.28
CA SER A 64 10.37 10.45 -16.82
C SER A 64 10.56 10.10 -18.30
N LYS A 65 9.84 10.79 -19.18
CA LYS A 65 10.03 10.66 -20.64
C LYS A 65 11.54 10.75 -20.89
N PRO A 66 12.14 9.83 -21.67
CA PRO A 66 13.51 10.05 -22.12
C PRO A 66 13.49 11.35 -22.93
N SER A 67 14.17 12.37 -22.41
CA SER A 67 14.47 13.59 -23.13
C SER A 67 15.41 13.22 -24.29
N GLY A 68 14.84 13.05 -25.47
CA GLY A 68 15.60 13.01 -26.71
C GLY A 68 15.30 11.82 -27.62
N VAL A 69 14.17 11.85 -28.32
CA VAL A 69 14.14 11.43 -29.74
C VAL A 69 13.16 12.36 -30.46
N SER A 70 13.72 13.23 -31.30
CA SER A 70 12.97 14.04 -32.25
C SER A 70 12.10 13.14 -33.13
N LYS A 71 10.80 13.45 -33.25
CA LYS A 71 9.90 12.77 -34.20
C LYS A 71 10.49 12.88 -35.62
N PRO A 72 10.64 11.80 -36.39
CA PRO A 72 10.63 11.91 -37.83
C PRO A 72 9.19 12.15 -38.29
N SER A 73 8.97 13.26 -38.96
CA SER A 73 7.73 13.60 -39.64
C SER A 73 7.51 12.66 -40.83
N GLY A 74 6.37 11.96 -40.80
CA GLY A 74 5.74 11.41 -42.01
C GLY A 74 5.84 9.89 -42.18
N VAL A 75 4.91 9.14 -41.57
CA VAL A 75 4.29 7.94 -42.16
C VAL A 75 2.87 7.83 -41.59
N SER A 76 1.90 7.64 -42.48
CA SER A 76 0.48 7.46 -42.21
C SER A 76 0.22 6.27 -41.27
N LYS A 77 -0.64 6.45 -40.26
CA LYS A 77 -1.08 5.39 -39.32
C LYS A 77 -1.77 4.24 -40.08
N PRO A 78 -1.40 2.97 -39.87
CA PRO A 78 -2.36 1.88 -39.94
C PRO A 78 -3.16 1.88 -38.63
N SER A 79 -4.48 2.00 -38.77
CA SER A 79 -5.48 1.71 -37.75
C SER A 79 -5.47 0.21 -37.43
N GLY A 80 -5.35 -0.17 -36.15
CA GLY A 80 -5.75 -1.52 -35.72
C GLY A 80 -4.88 -2.30 -34.73
N VAL A 81 -4.02 -1.68 -33.91
CA VAL A 81 -3.42 -2.39 -32.76
C VAL A 81 -3.64 -1.58 -31.48
N SER A 82 -4.51 -2.08 -30.60
CA SER A 82 -4.67 -1.57 -29.25
C SER A 82 -3.29 -1.55 -28.59
N LYS A 83 -2.84 -0.37 -28.14
CA LYS A 83 -1.60 -0.29 -27.36
C LYS A 83 -1.78 -1.20 -26.14
N PRO A 84 -0.82 -2.09 -25.82
CA PRO A 84 -0.89 -2.86 -24.58
C PRO A 84 -1.03 -1.89 -23.41
N ASP A 85 -1.92 -2.22 -22.48
CA ASP A 85 -2.11 -1.45 -21.26
C ASP A 85 -0.75 -1.38 -20.53
N GLU A 86 -0.35 -0.20 -20.02
CA GLU A 86 0.93 -0.02 -19.31
C GLU A 86 1.22 -1.11 -18.23
N PRO A 87 0.21 -1.58 -17.46
CA PRO A 87 0.36 -2.75 -16.58
C PRO A 87 0.76 -4.07 -17.25
N GLU A 88 0.29 -4.35 -18.46
CA GLU A 88 0.59 -5.59 -19.19
C GLU A 88 2.03 -5.60 -19.70
N LEU A 89 2.52 -4.43 -20.12
CA LEU A 89 3.93 -4.23 -20.47
C LEU A 89 4.83 -4.46 -19.27
N ILE A 90 4.50 -3.87 -18.11
CA ILE A 90 5.26 -4.07 -16.87
C ILE A 90 5.23 -5.55 -16.45
N LEU A 91 4.07 -6.20 -16.53
CA LEU A 91 3.94 -7.63 -16.24
C LEU A 91 4.84 -8.48 -17.17
N HIS A 92 4.89 -8.15 -18.45
CA HIS A 92 5.74 -8.85 -19.42
C HIS A 92 7.24 -8.59 -19.19
N GLU A 93 7.62 -7.36 -18.87
CA GLU A 93 9.02 -6.96 -18.64
C GLU A 93 9.60 -7.54 -17.34
N VAL A 94 8.84 -7.47 -16.24
CA VAL A 94 9.29 -7.94 -14.91
C VAL A 94 9.08 -9.44 -14.75
N GLY A 95 8.04 -9.98 -15.37
CA GLY A 95 7.54 -11.33 -15.14
C GLY A 95 6.63 -11.41 -13.92
N GLY A 96 5.64 -12.30 -14.00
CA GLY A 96 4.56 -12.37 -13.00
C GLY A 96 5.02 -12.62 -11.56
N LYS A 97 6.01 -13.50 -11.36
CA LYS A 97 6.52 -13.81 -10.01
C LYS A 97 7.21 -12.61 -9.35
N ALA A 98 8.12 -11.97 -10.07
CA ALA A 98 8.84 -10.82 -9.53
C ALA A 98 7.90 -9.62 -9.32
N LEU A 99 6.96 -9.40 -10.25
CA LEU A 99 5.96 -8.35 -10.08
C LEU A 99 5.08 -8.60 -8.85
N TRP A 100 4.67 -9.85 -8.63
CA TRP A 100 3.93 -10.24 -7.44
C TRP A 100 4.68 -9.94 -6.14
N GLU A 101 5.98 -10.23 -6.07
CA GLU A 101 6.82 -9.93 -4.90
C GLU A 101 6.89 -8.41 -4.62
N HIS A 102 7.04 -7.58 -5.67
CA HIS A 102 7.03 -6.13 -5.54
C HIS A 102 5.68 -5.59 -5.06
N ILE A 103 4.58 -6.05 -5.66
CA ILE A 103 3.23 -5.63 -5.26
C ILE A 103 2.94 -6.06 -3.83
N ARG A 104 3.27 -7.30 -3.46
CA ARG A 104 3.12 -7.82 -2.10
C ARG A 104 3.86 -6.95 -1.08
N ALA A 105 5.12 -6.61 -1.36
CA ALA A 105 5.90 -5.74 -0.48
C ALA A 105 5.26 -4.35 -0.34
N ALA A 106 4.78 -3.78 -1.43
CA ALA A 106 4.09 -2.48 -1.44
C ALA A 106 2.77 -2.50 -0.65
N VAL A 107 1.95 -3.55 -0.79
CA VAL A 107 0.72 -3.74 -0.01
C VAL A 107 1.08 -3.91 1.47
N GLN A 108 2.10 -4.70 1.79
CA GLN A 108 2.54 -4.92 3.18
C GLN A 108 3.04 -3.64 3.86
N LEU A 109 3.62 -2.69 3.10
CA LEU A 109 3.95 -1.35 3.61
C LEU A 109 2.72 -0.49 3.94
N ALA A 110 1.58 -0.73 3.29
CA ALA A 110 0.33 -0.04 3.57
C ALA A 110 -0.44 -0.62 4.76
N LEU A 111 -0.20 -1.88 5.13
CA LEU A 111 -0.88 -2.56 6.22
C LEU A 111 -0.26 -2.21 7.59
N PRO A 112 -1.08 -2.19 8.67
CA PRO A 112 -0.60 -1.96 10.03
C PRO A 112 0.51 -2.95 10.40
N VAL A 113 1.59 -2.44 11.00
CA VAL A 113 2.60 -3.29 11.62
C VAL A 113 2.00 -3.81 12.92
N ARG A 114 1.79 -5.13 13.03
CA ARG A 114 1.69 -5.75 14.35
C ARG A 114 3.09 -5.69 14.95
N ASP A 115 3.26 -4.92 16.02
CA ASP A 115 4.55 -4.85 16.71
C ASP A 115 4.84 -6.25 17.27
N PRO A 116 5.91 -6.94 16.83
CA PRO A 116 6.19 -8.32 17.23
C PRO A 116 6.52 -8.46 18.72
N LEU A 117 6.72 -7.35 19.45
CA LEU A 117 6.97 -7.33 20.89
C LEU A 117 5.74 -6.91 21.72
N ILE A 118 4.62 -6.55 21.07
CA ILE A 118 3.36 -6.33 21.77
C ILE A 118 2.67 -7.69 21.93
N ILE A 119 2.63 -8.19 23.17
CA ILE A 119 1.81 -9.34 23.52
C ILE A 119 0.36 -8.87 23.50
N ASP A 120 -0.32 -9.07 22.37
CA ASP A 120 -1.77 -8.97 22.30
C ASP A 120 -2.33 -10.03 23.26
N VAL A 121 -2.92 -9.59 24.38
CA VAL A 121 -3.86 -10.44 25.12
C VAL A 121 -4.94 -10.81 24.09
N PRO A 122 -5.23 -12.10 23.85
CA PRO A 122 -6.10 -12.49 22.76
C PRO A 122 -7.53 -12.08 23.10
N GLU A 123 -7.93 -10.87 22.71
CA GLU A 123 -9.32 -10.61 22.41
C GLU A 123 -9.61 -11.21 21.04
N GLU A 124 -10.56 -12.14 21.01
CA GLU A 124 -11.15 -12.73 19.81
C GLU A 124 -11.81 -11.65 18.94
N HIS A 125 -11.02 -10.83 18.25
CA HIS A 125 -11.49 -10.05 17.12
C HIS A 125 -10.88 -10.68 15.86
N SER A 126 -11.56 -11.73 15.44
CA SER A 126 -11.37 -12.40 14.16
C SER A 126 -11.50 -11.40 13.01
N GLY A 127 -10.49 -11.35 12.15
CA GLY A 127 -10.66 -11.10 10.72
C GLY A 127 -11.02 -9.67 10.33
N GLU A 128 -10.03 -8.97 9.78
CA GLU A 128 -10.15 -7.72 9.04
C GLU A 128 -10.51 -6.46 9.87
N PRO A 129 -9.79 -5.34 9.67
CA PRO A 129 -10.17 -4.09 10.31
C PRO A 129 -11.51 -3.60 9.76
N ASP A 130 -12.48 -3.35 10.65
CA ASP A 130 -13.74 -2.70 10.28
C ASP A 130 -13.47 -1.27 9.77
N MET A 131 -13.50 -1.11 8.45
CA MET A 131 -13.21 0.15 7.77
C MET A 131 -14.20 1.26 8.16
N LYS A 132 -15.45 0.90 8.48
CA LYS A 132 -16.47 1.85 8.92
C LYS A 132 -16.14 2.36 10.32
N GLN A 133 -15.70 1.47 11.20
CA GLN A 133 -15.21 1.84 12.52
C GLN A 133 -13.97 2.73 12.43
N LEU A 134 -12.98 2.37 11.59
CA LEU A 134 -11.77 3.16 11.38
C LEU A 134 -12.11 4.56 10.84
N ARG A 135 -13.02 4.66 9.87
CA ARG A 135 -13.51 5.94 9.36
C ARG A 135 -14.16 6.78 10.46
N GLY A 136 -15.01 6.17 11.29
CA GLY A 136 -15.67 6.87 12.40
C GLY A 136 -14.67 7.42 13.42
N MET A 137 -13.67 6.62 13.79
CA MET A 137 -12.61 7.06 14.69
C MET A 137 -11.81 8.24 14.12
N ILE A 138 -11.45 8.19 12.85
CA ILE A 138 -10.61 9.23 12.22
C ILE A 138 -11.42 10.50 11.89
N CYS A 139 -12.58 10.37 11.28
CA CYS A 139 -13.34 11.53 10.79
C CYS A 139 -14.22 12.14 11.88
N ASP A 140 -14.90 11.33 12.68
CA ASP A 140 -15.90 11.84 13.63
C ASP A 140 -15.27 12.15 14.99
N ILE A 141 -14.37 11.29 15.49
CA ILE A 141 -13.72 11.47 16.79
C ILE A 141 -12.50 12.40 16.67
N MET A 142 -11.57 12.10 15.77
CA MET A 142 -10.38 12.94 15.57
C MET A 142 -10.64 14.21 14.73
N ARG A 143 -11.85 14.36 14.18
CA ARG A 143 -12.28 15.52 13.36
C ARG A 143 -11.37 15.77 12.15
N LYS A 144 -10.87 14.71 11.53
CA LYS A 144 -10.10 14.80 10.27
C LYS A 144 -11.05 14.83 9.06
N PRO A 145 -10.70 15.54 7.98
CA PRO A 145 -11.52 15.56 6.77
C PRO A 145 -11.51 14.20 6.06
N GLU A 146 -12.55 13.90 5.27
CA GLU A 146 -12.62 12.63 4.55
C GLU A 146 -11.48 12.45 3.54
N GLU A 147 -11.05 13.51 2.88
CA GLU A 147 -9.89 13.49 1.97
C GLU A 147 -8.62 12.96 2.65
N PHE A 148 -8.46 13.26 3.94
CA PHE A 148 -7.33 12.77 4.73
C PHE A 148 -7.43 11.27 4.97
N PHE A 149 -8.64 10.76 5.25
CA PHE A 149 -8.88 9.33 5.41
C PHE A 149 -8.56 8.58 4.11
N TRP A 150 -9.12 9.05 2.99
CA TRP A 150 -9.00 8.37 1.70
C TRP A 150 -7.57 8.36 1.13
N SER A 151 -6.79 9.42 1.37
CA SER A 151 -5.41 9.54 0.89
C SER A 151 -4.34 8.96 1.83
N SER A 152 -4.76 8.38 2.96
CA SER A 152 -3.87 7.73 3.93
C SER A 152 -3.80 6.22 3.70
N THR A 153 -2.69 5.60 4.08
CA THR A 153 -2.63 4.13 4.17
C THR A 153 -3.29 3.64 5.46
N MET A 154 -3.71 2.38 5.49
CA MET A 154 -4.29 1.77 6.69
C MET A 154 -3.31 1.83 7.88
N ARG A 155 -2.02 1.59 7.64
CA ARG A 155 -0.95 1.78 8.64
C ARG A 155 -0.96 3.18 9.23
N GLU A 156 -0.94 4.20 8.38
CA GLU A 156 -0.89 5.59 8.82
C GLU A 156 -2.14 5.98 9.63
N LEU A 157 -3.31 5.46 9.26
CA LEU A 157 -4.56 5.67 10.00
C LEU A 157 -4.50 5.02 11.39
N VAL A 158 -4.07 3.76 11.47
CA VAL A 158 -3.95 3.03 12.75
C VAL A 158 -2.92 3.69 13.66
N GLU A 159 -1.73 4.01 13.15
CA GLU A 159 -0.67 4.67 13.94
C GLU A 159 -1.14 6.01 14.53
N ARG A 160 -1.85 6.81 13.73
CA ARG A 160 -2.38 8.11 14.17
C ARG A 160 -3.51 7.96 15.17
N TRP A 161 -4.41 7.00 14.97
CA TRP A 161 -5.46 6.69 15.94
C TRP A 161 -4.84 6.27 17.28
N THR A 162 -3.89 5.33 17.26
CA THR A 162 -3.20 4.88 18.48
C THR A 162 -2.51 6.03 19.20
N ALA A 163 -1.77 6.89 18.48
CA ALA A 163 -1.12 8.05 19.07
C ALA A 163 -2.13 9.04 19.69
N PHE A 164 -3.25 9.28 19.00
CA PHE A 164 -4.32 10.13 19.51
C PHE A 164 -4.99 9.53 20.76
N ALA A 165 -5.32 8.24 20.73
CA ALA A 165 -5.96 7.52 21.83
C ALA A 165 -5.08 7.53 23.09
N VAL A 166 -3.77 7.31 22.95
CA VAL A 166 -2.82 7.43 24.07
C VAL A 166 -2.77 8.85 24.61
N ALA A 167 -2.68 9.85 23.74
CA ALA A 167 -2.63 11.26 24.16
C ALA A 167 -3.91 11.73 24.87
N LYS A 168 -5.06 11.13 24.54
CA LYS A 168 -6.36 11.42 25.17
C LYS A 168 -6.68 10.51 26.36
N GLY A 169 -5.83 9.53 26.66
CA GLY A 169 -6.06 8.57 27.75
C GLY A 169 -7.10 7.50 27.44
N TYR A 170 -7.51 7.35 26.18
CA TYR A 170 -8.41 6.27 25.74
C TYR A 170 -7.70 4.91 25.64
N MET A 171 -6.37 4.91 25.54
CA MET A 171 -5.54 3.71 25.44
C MET A 171 -4.29 3.88 26.29
N LYS A 172 -3.83 2.80 26.95
CA LYS A 172 -2.52 2.80 27.60
C LYS A 172 -1.41 2.78 26.54
N LYS A 173 -0.31 3.49 26.79
CA LYS A 173 0.86 3.40 25.92
C LYS A 173 1.34 1.93 25.94
N PRO A 174 1.51 1.27 24.78
CA PRO A 174 1.98 -0.11 24.77
C PRO A 174 3.33 -0.20 25.49
N GLU A 175 3.41 -1.11 26.46
CA GLU A 175 4.64 -1.38 27.20
C GLU A 175 5.62 -2.10 26.27
N ARG A 176 6.69 -1.41 25.87
CA ARG A 176 7.79 -2.04 25.13
C ARG A 176 8.71 -2.72 26.14
N MET A 177 8.58 -4.03 26.26
CA MET A 177 9.54 -4.83 27.01
C MET A 177 10.77 -5.05 26.12
N GLN A 178 11.85 -4.32 26.39
CA GLN A 178 13.16 -4.66 25.84
C GLN A 178 13.65 -5.90 26.60
N MET A 179 13.59 -7.07 25.97
CA MET A 179 14.36 -8.22 26.43
C MET A 179 15.84 -7.89 26.17
N TYR A 180 16.59 -7.65 27.23
CA TYR A 180 18.04 -7.64 27.14
C TYR A 180 18.49 -9.10 26.99
N ASP A 181 19.32 -9.39 25.99
CA ASP A 181 19.97 -10.70 25.91
C ASP A 181 20.73 -10.95 27.21
N THR A 182 20.37 -12.02 27.92
CA THR A 182 21.12 -12.52 29.08
C THR A 182 22.38 -13.27 28.64
N GLU A 183 23.04 -12.84 27.56
CA GLU A 183 24.35 -13.34 27.17
C GLU A 183 25.42 -12.53 27.94
N GLY A 184 25.68 -12.92 29.19
CA GLY A 184 26.75 -12.30 29.97
C GLY A 184 26.67 -12.42 31.49
N MET A 185 25.79 -13.26 32.04
CA MET A 185 25.89 -13.70 33.44
C MET A 185 26.31 -15.17 33.48
N GLU A 186 27.60 -15.41 33.25
CA GLU A 186 28.31 -16.55 33.84
C GLU A 186 29.35 -16.03 34.84
#